data_AF-A0A7G2D3T1-F1
#
_entry.id   AF-A0A7G2D3T1-F1
#
_cell.length_a   1.000
_cell.length_b   1.000
_cell.length_c   1.000
_cell.angle_alpha   90.00
_cell.angle_beta   90.00
_cell.angle_gamma   90.00
#
_symmetry.space_group_name_H-M   'P 1'
#
loop_
_entity.id
_entity.type
_entity.pdbx_description
1 polymer ?
#
loop_
_entity_poly.entity_id
_entity_poly.type
_entity_poly.pdbx_seq_one_letter_code
_entity_poly.pdbx_strand_id
1 'polypeptide(L)'
;MSSDVFPGPLGPMPEAGAAAILWMPSPAEALRPVRFVDGFEPFADFLRGLGIDPALLADDLAATWDVVAARPEILDRPDLAAAAARFVGNVIAVVHPAATWRMTSEPEIGTNTLSIPVAGLVQGMVQQPDQRDAFLQMLASWEQDDIDDEEMRALSAEDSAPAVVVVPARAYVRPALPPLTFHDDRGEVIRYGRRWPDGIAPEESYSRESHPERFAPLLLVVDALVEHLSREYEVEARRESGEDGTERVVLEPARGARVVITPTVPSVSVEAGAHFHAIVPSCICDACDETAETAADELERILLSVAAGGFREKYPVGRRAWLYTEIRSPDGDRRESSSGPAPEMPAEARERTGALLRGLDDGWWPAWPLRSTPV
;
A
#
# COMPACT_ATOMS: atom_id res chain seq x y z
N MET A 1 19.72 -21.59 -1.54
CA MET A 1 20.97 -22.34 -1.21
C MET A 1 21.74 -21.51 -0.19
N SER A 2 22.52 -22.11 0.73
CA SER A 2 23.32 -21.32 1.69
C SER A 2 24.73 -21.12 1.13
N SER A 3 25.29 -19.92 1.26
CA SER A 3 26.67 -19.60 0.88
C SER A 3 27.56 -19.48 2.11
N ASP A 4 28.84 -19.80 1.97
CA ASP A 4 29.86 -19.61 3.01
C ASP A 4 30.28 -18.13 3.19
N VAL A 5 29.74 -17.22 2.35
CA VAL A 5 30.09 -15.79 2.34
C VAL A 5 29.03 -14.92 3.02
N PHE A 6 27.73 -15.22 2.85
CA PHE A 6 26.64 -14.39 3.38
C PHE A 6 25.75 -15.18 4.37
N PRO A 7 25.28 -14.57 5.48
CA PRO A 7 24.74 -15.29 6.64
C PRO A 7 23.29 -15.81 6.48
N GLY A 8 22.77 -15.96 5.25
CA GLY A 8 21.38 -16.33 5.01
C GLY A 8 21.12 -17.11 3.71
N PRO A 9 19.88 -17.54 3.48
CA PRO A 9 19.53 -18.26 2.26
C PRO A 9 19.62 -17.34 1.05
N LEU A 10 20.36 -17.80 0.03
CA LEU A 10 20.36 -17.19 -1.30
C LEU A 10 19.08 -17.57 -2.04
N GLY A 11 18.48 -16.56 -2.67
CA GLY A 11 17.40 -16.70 -3.65
C GLY A 11 17.85 -16.23 -5.04
N PRO A 12 17.04 -16.50 -6.08
CA PRO A 12 17.26 -15.91 -7.39
C PRO A 12 17.04 -14.39 -7.35
N MET A 13 17.59 -13.67 -8.32
CA MET A 13 17.26 -12.26 -8.53
C MET A 13 15.74 -12.08 -8.70
N PRO A 14 15.09 -11.14 -7.98
CA PRO A 14 13.67 -10.87 -8.17
C PRO A 14 13.34 -10.53 -9.63
N GLU A 15 12.19 -10.98 -10.10
CA GLU A 15 11.66 -10.56 -11.40
C GLU A 15 11.20 -9.11 -11.33
N ALA A 16 11.24 -8.41 -12.47
CA ALA A 16 10.78 -7.03 -12.55
C ALA A 16 9.34 -6.96 -12.03
N GLY A 17 9.15 -6.28 -10.90
CA GLY A 17 7.82 -5.95 -10.44
C GLY A 17 7.23 -5.04 -11.50
N ALA A 18 6.08 -5.40 -12.06
CA ALA A 18 5.37 -4.57 -13.02
C ALA A 18 5.33 -3.13 -12.47
N ALA A 19 6.03 -2.22 -13.15
CA ALA A 19 6.01 -0.81 -12.82
C ALA A 19 4.56 -0.35 -12.80
N ALA A 20 4.11 0.19 -11.66
CA ALA A 20 2.85 0.92 -11.54
C ALA A 20 1.56 0.18 -12.01
N ILE A 21 1.47 -1.13 -11.80
CA ILE A 21 0.16 -1.81 -11.79
C ILE A 21 -0.14 -2.15 -10.34
N LEU A 22 -1.24 -1.61 -9.80
CA LEU A 22 -1.90 -2.04 -8.56
C LEU A 22 -2.32 -3.52 -8.69
N TRP A 23 -1.34 -4.42 -8.74
CA TRP A 23 -1.58 -5.83 -8.51
C TRP A 23 -1.49 -6.00 -7.01
N MET A 24 -2.65 -6.14 -6.36
CA MET A 24 -2.74 -6.63 -4.99
C MET A 24 -2.59 -8.16 -5.07
N PRO A 25 -1.43 -8.77 -4.78
CA PRO A 25 -1.37 -10.22 -4.63
C PRO A 25 -2.18 -10.61 -3.39
N SER A 26 -2.75 -11.82 -3.39
CA SER A 26 -3.42 -12.34 -2.20
C SER A 26 -2.42 -12.48 -1.04
N PRO A 27 -2.85 -12.41 0.24
CA PRO A 27 -1.95 -12.56 1.40
C PRO A 27 -1.15 -13.87 1.42
N ALA A 28 -1.59 -14.89 0.67
CA ALA A 28 -0.91 -16.18 0.57
C ALA A 28 0.30 -16.17 -0.40
N GLU A 29 0.43 -15.14 -1.25
CA GLU A 29 1.41 -15.08 -2.35
C GLU A 29 2.45 -13.96 -2.19
N ALA A 30 2.51 -13.28 -1.05
CA ALA A 30 3.61 -12.35 -0.76
C ALA A 30 4.94 -13.13 -0.74
N LEU A 31 5.62 -13.17 -1.89
CA LEU A 31 6.97 -13.72 -2.02
C LEU A 31 7.83 -13.07 -0.94
N ARG A 32 8.43 -13.90 -0.09
CA ARG A 32 9.31 -13.41 0.97
C ARG A 32 10.40 -12.54 0.33
N PRO A 33 10.65 -11.32 0.84
CA PRO A 33 11.65 -10.44 0.27
C PRO A 33 13.01 -11.14 0.14
N VAL A 34 13.61 -11.11 -1.04
CA VAL A 34 14.92 -11.72 -1.28
C VAL A 34 16.00 -10.81 -0.68
N ARG A 35 16.64 -11.26 0.40
CA ARG A 35 17.73 -10.48 1.06
C ARG A 35 19.09 -10.71 0.43
N PHE A 36 19.35 -11.92 -0.03
CA PHE A 36 20.61 -12.28 -0.67
C PHE A 36 20.34 -12.98 -2.00
N VAL A 37 20.98 -12.50 -3.07
CA VAL A 37 20.88 -13.10 -4.40
C VAL A 37 22.07 -13.98 -4.71
N ASP A 38 21.86 -15.02 -5.51
CA ASP A 38 22.92 -15.82 -6.14
C ASP A 38 23.57 -15.08 -7.34
N GLY A 39 24.61 -15.67 -7.94
CA GLY A 39 25.26 -15.11 -9.14
C GLY A 39 26.36 -14.09 -8.87
N PHE A 40 26.84 -13.97 -7.62
CA PHE A 40 28.01 -13.19 -7.23
C PHE A 40 29.31 -14.01 -7.26
N GLU A 41 29.21 -15.33 -7.45
CA GLU A 41 30.33 -16.28 -7.37
C GLU A 41 31.48 -15.94 -8.33
N PRO A 42 31.26 -15.50 -9.59
CA PRO A 42 32.35 -15.10 -10.48
C PRO A 42 33.22 -13.97 -9.92
N PHE A 43 32.63 -13.05 -9.15
CA PHE A 43 33.37 -11.99 -8.47
C PHE A 43 34.08 -12.51 -7.22
N ALA A 44 33.44 -13.39 -6.45
CA ALA A 44 34.09 -14.04 -5.30
C ALA A 44 35.32 -14.87 -5.74
N ASP A 45 35.24 -15.58 -6.86
CA ASP A 45 36.37 -16.34 -7.43
C ASP A 45 37.47 -15.42 -7.96
N PHE A 46 37.10 -14.30 -8.57
CA PHE A 46 38.06 -13.27 -8.97
C PHE A 46 38.83 -12.72 -7.75
N LEU A 47 38.16 -12.40 -6.65
CA LEU A 47 38.81 -11.96 -5.40
C LEU A 47 39.75 -13.02 -4.83
N ARG A 48 39.33 -14.29 -4.80
CA ARG A 48 40.18 -15.41 -4.37
C ARG A 48 41.42 -15.56 -5.24
N GLY A 49 41.28 -15.37 -6.55
CA GLY A 49 42.40 -15.35 -7.50
C GLY A 49 43.45 -14.27 -7.21
N LEU A 50 43.04 -13.20 -6.51
CA LEU A 50 43.91 -12.13 -6.04
C LEU A 50 44.39 -12.32 -4.59
N GLY A 51 44.05 -13.44 -3.96
CA GLY A 51 44.39 -13.74 -2.55
C GLY A 51 43.55 -12.97 -1.52
N ILE A 52 42.40 -12.43 -1.92
CA ILE A 52 41.45 -11.76 -1.03
C ILE A 52 40.34 -12.73 -0.66
N ASP A 53 40.07 -12.89 0.64
CA ASP A 53 38.96 -13.69 1.12
C ASP A 53 37.64 -12.88 1.02
N PRO A 54 36.67 -13.30 0.19
CA PRO A 54 35.38 -12.61 0.06
C PRO A 54 34.61 -12.53 1.39
N ALA A 55 34.79 -13.48 2.30
CA ALA A 55 34.09 -13.48 3.58
C ALA A 55 34.50 -12.29 4.48
N LEU A 56 35.73 -11.78 4.33
CA LEU A 56 36.22 -10.60 5.05
C LEU A 56 35.65 -9.28 4.51
N LEU A 57 35.05 -9.31 3.33
CA LEU A 57 34.38 -8.15 2.72
C LEU A 57 32.86 -8.17 2.95
N ALA A 58 32.30 -9.32 3.32
CA ALA A 58 30.87 -9.56 3.34
C ALA A 58 30.10 -8.64 4.31
N ASP A 59 30.73 -8.18 5.39
CA ASP A 59 30.18 -7.27 6.39
C ASP A 59 30.88 -5.89 6.45
N ASP A 60 31.88 -5.65 5.59
CA ASP A 60 32.65 -4.41 5.53
C ASP A 60 32.49 -3.76 4.15
N LEU A 61 31.47 -2.90 4.05
CA LEU A 61 31.21 -2.13 2.83
C LEU A 61 32.33 -1.15 2.50
N ALA A 62 33.04 -0.63 3.51
CA ALA A 62 34.12 0.32 3.32
C ALA A 62 35.32 -0.38 2.68
N ALA A 63 35.70 -1.56 3.18
CA ALA A 63 36.72 -2.41 2.58
C ALA A 63 36.30 -2.93 1.19
N THR A 64 35.02 -3.28 1.02
CA THR A 64 34.47 -3.67 -0.29
C THR A 64 34.62 -2.55 -1.31
N TRP A 65 34.28 -1.31 -0.93
CA TRP A 65 34.45 -0.12 -1.77
C TRP A 65 35.90 0.05 -2.19
N ASP A 66 36.84 -0.01 -1.24
CA ASP A 66 38.27 0.15 -1.49
C ASP A 66 38.80 -0.91 -2.46
N VAL A 67 38.32 -2.15 -2.34
CA VAL A 67 38.67 -3.26 -3.23
C VAL A 67 38.11 -3.06 -4.64
N VAL A 68 36.84 -2.68 -4.79
CA VAL A 68 36.23 -2.46 -6.10
C VAL A 68 36.85 -1.25 -6.80
N ALA A 69 37.02 -0.14 -6.07
CA ALA A 69 37.60 1.10 -6.58
C ALA A 69 39.01 0.92 -7.16
N ALA A 70 39.81 0.05 -6.55
CA ALA A 70 41.17 -0.22 -7.01
C ALA A 70 41.27 -1.06 -8.29
N ARG A 71 40.14 -1.51 -8.87
CA ARG A 71 40.10 -2.55 -9.91
C ARG A 71 39.20 -2.17 -11.09
N PRO A 72 39.63 -1.24 -11.95
CA PRO A 72 38.86 -0.84 -13.13
C PRO A 72 38.59 -2.00 -14.09
N GLU A 73 39.41 -3.07 -14.08
CA GLU A 73 39.23 -4.27 -14.89
C GLU A 73 37.91 -5.03 -14.61
N ILE A 74 37.25 -4.73 -13.48
CA ILE A 74 35.90 -5.23 -13.18
C ILE A 74 34.91 -4.74 -14.25
N LEU A 75 35.03 -3.50 -14.71
CA LEU A 75 34.12 -2.89 -15.68
C LEU A 75 34.39 -3.32 -17.13
N ASP A 76 35.59 -3.81 -17.43
CA ASP A 76 35.96 -4.32 -18.76
C ASP A 76 35.25 -5.64 -19.10
N ARG A 77 34.68 -6.31 -18.09
CA ARG A 77 34.04 -7.62 -18.19
C ARG A 77 32.59 -7.56 -17.71
N PRO A 78 31.59 -7.56 -18.61
CA PRO A 78 30.19 -7.43 -18.23
C PRO A 78 29.68 -8.49 -17.25
N ASP A 79 30.17 -9.73 -17.38
CA ASP A 79 29.87 -10.84 -16.49
C ASP A 79 30.41 -10.62 -15.08
N LEU A 80 31.65 -10.11 -14.99
CA LEU A 80 32.31 -9.80 -13.73
C LEU A 80 31.70 -8.57 -13.04
N ALA A 81 31.37 -7.53 -13.81
CA ALA A 81 30.67 -6.34 -13.31
C ALA A 81 29.30 -6.69 -12.73
N ALA A 82 28.53 -7.54 -13.41
CA ALA A 82 27.23 -8.01 -12.91
C ALA A 82 27.38 -8.84 -11.62
N ALA A 83 28.39 -9.71 -11.55
CA ALA A 83 28.67 -10.48 -10.33
C ALA A 83 29.15 -9.58 -9.18
N ALA A 84 29.96 -8.56 -9.46
CA ALA A 84 30.40 -7.56 -8.47
C ALA A 84 29.21 -6.74 -7.94
N ALA A 85 28.27 -6.35 -8.80
CA ALA A 85 27.06 -5.64 -8.40
C ALA A 85 26.20 -6.47 -7.44
N ARG A 86 26.04 -7.76 -7.71
CA ARG A 86 25.36 -8.70 -6.80
C ARG A 86 26.10 -8.87 -5.47
N PHE A 87 27.42 -8.95 -5.50
CA PHE A 87 28.24 -9.01 -4.30
C PHE A 87 28.05 -7.75 -3.44
N VAL A 88 28.22 -6.56 -4.02
CA VAL A 88 28.07 -5.27 -3.33
C VAL A 88 26.67 -5.10 -2.76
N GLY A 89 25.63 -5.48 -3.52
CA GLY A 89 24.26 -5.44 -3.00
C GLY A 89 24.04 -6.39 -1.83
N ASN A 90 24.62 -7.59 -1.85
CA ASN A 90 24.57 -8.50 -0.70
C ASN A 90 25.34 -7.95 0.51
N VAL A 91 26.47 -7.26 0.32
CA VAL A 91 27.18 -6.56 1.41
C VAL A 91 26.31 -5.46 2.01
N ILE A 92 25.61 -4.68 1.18
CA ILE A 92 24.63 -3.68 1.66
C ILE A 92 23.52 -4.37 2.47
N ALA A 93 23.03 -5.54 2.05
CA ALA A 93 22.05 -6.33 2.81
C ALA A 93 22.58 -6.90 4.14
N VAL A 94 23.90 -7.06 4.31
CA VAL A 94 24.50 -7.40 5.60
C VAL A 94 24.60 -6.17 6.49
N VAL A 95 25.15 -5.06 5.96
CA VAL A 95 25.36 -3.81 6.70
C VAL A 95 24.03 -3.15 7.08
N HIS A 96 22.99 -3.33 6.26
CA HIS A 96 21.67 -2.78 6.47
C HIS A 96 20.62 -3.90 6.51
N PRO A 97 20.17 -4.33 7.71
CA PRO A 97 19.26 -5.48 7.86
C PRO A 97 17.97 -5.40 7.02
N ALA A 98 17.47 -4.18 6.79
CA ALA A 98 16.30 -3.86 5.97
C ALA A 98 16.45 -3.98 4.47
N ALA A 99 17.68 -3.96 3.98
CA ALA A 99 17.89 -3.89 2.56
C ALA A 99 17.48 -5.21 1.92
N THR A 100 16.59 -5.11 0.93
CA THR A 100 16.04 -6.23 0.16
C THR A 100 16.25 -5.96 -1.31
N TRP A 101 16.50 -7.03 -2.07
CA TRP A 101 16.64 -6.94 -3.51
C TRP A 101 15.30 -6.68 -4.16
N ARG A 102 15.33 -5.84 -5.19
CA ARG A 102 14.19 -5.52 -6.04
C ARG A 102 14.65 -5.44 -7.48
N MET A 103 13.71 -5.62 -8.39
CA MET A 103 13.91 -5.39 -9.81
C MET A 103 12.84 -4.40 -10.26
N THR A 104 13.28 -3.19 -10.60
CA THR A 104 12.46 -2.14 -11.21
C THR A 104 12.70 -2.19 -12.73
N SER A 105 13.39 -1.20 -13.30
CA SER A 105 14.04 -1.27 -14.60
C SER A 105 15.43 -1.91 -14.54
N GLU A 106 16.08 -1.94 -13.38
CA GLU A 106 17.37 -2.59 -13.15
C GLU A 106 17.45 -3.19 -11.72
N PRO A 107 18.46 -4.04 -11.42
CA PRO A 107 18.63 -4.59 -10.09
C PRO A 107 18.97 -3.50 -9.07
N GLU A 108 18.19 -3.44 -8.01
CA GLU A 108 18.33 -2.46 -6.94
C GLU A 108 18.38 -3.14 -5.57
N ILE A 109 19.10 -2.52 -4.65
CA ILE A 109 19.14 -2.91 -3.23
C ILE A 109 18.73 -1.72 -2.37
N GLY A 110 17.83 -1.95 -1.41
CA GLY A 110 17.44 -0.91 -0.45
C GLY A 110 16.17 -1.21 0.31
N THR A 111 15.57 -0.16 0.87
CA THR A 111 14.32 -0.21 1.64
C THR A 111 13.11 0.11 0.76
N ASN A 112 11.92 0.26 1.35
CA ASN A 112 10.74 0.78 0.66
C ASN A 112 10.85 2.26 0.26
N THR A 113 11.74 3.01 0.91
CA THR A 113 11.85 4.47 0.75
C THR A 113 13.01 4.87 -0.16
N LEU A 114 14.12 4.15 -0.06
CA LEU A 114 15.34 4.43 -0.82
C LEU A 114 15.93 3.13 -1.33
N SER A 115 16.24 3.12 -2.61
CA SER A 115 16.92 2.01 -3.28
C SER A 115 18.06 2.54 -4.15
N ILE A 116 19.05 1.67 -4.35
CA ILE A 116 20.26 2.01 -5.11
C ILE A 116 20.43 1.01 -6.24
N PRO A 117 20.52 1.47 -7.50
CA PRO A 117 20.96 0.65 -8.62
C PRO A 117 22.38 0.12 -8.39
N VAL A 118 22.51 -1.19 -8.22
CA VAL A 118 23.81 -1.78 -7.82
C VAL A 118 24.84 -1.76 -8.95
N ALA A 119 24.41 -1.80 -10.21
CA ALA A 119 25.30 -1.70 -11.36
C ALA A 119 25.90 -0.29 -11.47
N GLY A 120 25.05 0.74 -11.36
CA GLY A 120 25.50 2.13 -11.29
C GLY A 120 26.40 2.41 -10.08
N LEU A 121 26.12 1.78 -8.94
CA LEU A 121 26.96 1.88 -7.75
C LEU A 121 28.38 1.32 -7.99
N VAL A 122 28.52 0.11 -8.53
CA VAL A 122 29.84 -0.48 -8.84
C VAL A 122 30.61 0.38 -9.84
N GLN A 123 29.92 0.91 -10.85
CA GLN A 123 30.53 1.87 -11.77
C GLN A 123 31.01 3.13 -11.04
N GLY A 124 30.20 3.67 -10.12
CA GLY A 124 30.53 4.81 -9.28
C GLY A 124 31.75 4.56 -8.39
N MET A 125 31.86 3.37 -7.77
CA MET A 125 33.03 2.98 -6.95
C MET A 125 34.35 3.08 -7.73
N VAL A 126 34.35 2.63 -9.00
CA VAL A 126 35.54 2.66 -9.87
C VAL A 126 35.82 4.06 -10.42
N GLN A 127 34.78 4.77 -10.85
CA GLN A 127 34.93 6.05 -11.56
C GLN A 127 35.06 7.26 -10.60
N GLN A 128 34.54 7.15 -9.38
CA GLN A 128 34.48 8.20 -8.38
C GLN A 128 34.85 7.65 -6.98
N PRO A 129 36.09 7.17 -6.80
CA PRO A 129 36.52 6.52 -5.55
C PRO A 129 36.46 7.46 -4.33
N ASP A 130 36.54 8.77 -4.55
CA ASP A 130 36.43 9.82 -3.55
C ASP A 130 35.02 10.00 -2.96
N GLN A 131 33.98 9.44 -3.60
CA GLN A 131 32.60 9.47 -3.08
C GLN A 131 32.35 8.46 -1.94
N ARG A 132 33.34 7.63 -1.60
CA ARG A 132 33.24 6.59 -0.56
C ARG A 132 32.61 7.08 0.74
N ASP A 133 33.18 8.11 1.35
CA ASP A 133 32.76 8.55 2.67
C ASP A 133 31.39 9.24 2.62
N ALA A 134 31.08 9.95 1.53
CA ALA A 134 29.75 10.53 1.31
C ALA A 134 28.69 9.43 1.17
N PHE A 135 29.00 8.34 0.45
CA PHE A 135 28.11 7.20 0.30
C PHE A 135 27.90 6.45 1.61
N LEU A 136 28.96 6.19 2.37
CA LEU A 136 28.86 5.55 3.68
C LEU A 136 28.05 6.40 4.67
N GLN A 137 28.20 7.73 4.64
CA GLN A 137 27.36 8.64 5.43
C GLN A 137 25.91 8.63 4.99
N MET A 138 25.64 8.62 3.68
CA MET A 138 24.28 8.48 3.14
C MET A 138 23.65 7.17 3.62
N LEU A 139 24.34 6.04 3.50
CA LEU A 139 23.83 4.74 3.92
C LEU A 139 23.61 4.68 5.44
N ALA A 140 24.51 5.27 6.24
CA ALA A 140 24.34 5.37 7.69
C ALA A 140 23.18 6.29 8.11
N SER A 141 22.76 7.21 7.24
CA SER A 141 21.59 8.07 7.45
C SER A 141 20.25 7.41 7.09
N TRP A 142 20.27 6.18 6.56
CA TRP A 142 19.06 5.38 6.39
C TRP A 142 18.56 4.95 7.78
N GLU A 143 17.77 5.81 8.42
CA GLU A 143 17.10 5.49 9.69
C GLU A 143 16.05 4.39 9.46
N GLN A 144 16.21 3.25 10.13
CA GLN A 144 15.17 2.47 10.86
C GLN A 144 13.77 2.25 10.24
N ASP A 145 13.54 2.46 8.95
CA ASP A 145 12.24 2.23 8.26
C ASP A 145 11.71 0.79 8.46
N ASP A 146 12.59 -0.15 8.76
CA ASP A 146 12.28 -1.55 9.03
C ASP A 146 11.65 -1.83 10.40
N ILE A 147 11.97 -1.00 11.40
CA ILE A 147 11.33 -1.08 12.72
C ILE A 147 9.89 -0.61 12.58
N ASP A 148 9.64 0.40 11.77
CA ASP A 148 8.29 0.86 11.47
C ASP A 148 7.52 -0.23 10.70
N ASP A 149 8.11 -0.86 9.67
CA ASP A 149 7.47 -1.99 8.97
C ASP A 149 7.24 -3.20 9.90
N GLU A 150 8.10 -3.43 10.89
CA GLU A 150 7.91 -4.46 11.91
C GLU A 150 6.81 -4.09 12.91
N GLU A 151 6.75 -2.85 13.37
CA GLU A 151 5.69 -2.32 14.22
C GLU A 151 4.33 -2.34 13.48
N MET A 152 4.32 -2.01 12.18
CA MET A 152 3.15 -2.07 11.32
C MET A 152 2.69 -3.50 11.06
N ARG A 153 3.63 -4.43 10.81
CA ARG A 153 3.33 -5.86 10.70
C ARG A 153 2.80 -6.42 12.01
N ALA A 154 3.35 -6.01 13.16
CA ALA A 154 2.85 -6.41 14.47
C ALA A 154 1.42 -5.92 14.70
N LEU A 155 1.12 -4.67 14.38
CA LEU A 155 -0.24 -4.10 14.51
C LEU A 155 -1.25 -4.72 13.55
N SER A 156 -0.82 -5.08 12.34
CA SER A 156 -1.66 -5.77 11.35
C SER A 156 -1.84 -7.26 11.69
N ALA A 157 -0.87 -7.88 12.36
CA ALA A 157 -0.92 -9.26 12.83
C ALA A 157 -1.67 -9.43 14.15
N GLU A 158 -1.82 -8.36 14.95
CA GLU A 158 -2.72 -8.31 16.09
C GLU A 158 -4.17 -8.47 15.61
N ASP A 159 -4.66 -9.70 15.68
CA ASP A 159 -6.06 -10.04 15.43
C ASP A 159 -6.94 -9.66 16.62
N SER A 160 -6.96 -8.36 16.93
CA SER A 160 -7.94 -7.79 17.85
C SER A 160 -9.25 -7.61 17.09
N ALA A 161 -10.31 -8.28 17.52
CA ALA A 161 -11.66 -8.02 17.02
C ALA A 161 -12.26 -6.80 17.72
N PRO A 162 -13.17 -6.06 17.07
CA PRO A 162 -13.94 -5.02 17.76
C PRO A 162 -14.71 -5.63 18.93
N ALA A 163 -14.71 -4.95 20.08
CA ALA A 163 -15.35 -5.47 21.29
C ALA A 163 -16.86 -5.70 21.13
N VAL A 164 -17.52 -4.90 20.29
CA VAL A 164 -18.95 -5.01 19.99
C VAL A 164 -19.20 -4.63 18.53
N VAL A 165 -19.79 -5.56 17.77
CA VAL A 165 -20.37 -5.28 16.45
C VAL A 165 -21.88 -5.14 16.62
N VAL A 166 -22.47 -4.08 16.06
CA VAL A 166 -23.91 -3.84 16.13
C VAL A 166 -24.48 -3.82 14.72
N VAL A 167 -25.40 -4.74 14.43
CA VAL A 167 -26.05 -4.84 13.12
C VAL A 167 -27.56 -4.66 13.30
N PRO A 168 -28.22 -3.87 12.44
CA PRO A 168 -29.66 -3.69 12.53
C PRO A 168 -30.41 -4.96 12.20
N ALA A 169 -31.63 -5.10 12.75
CA ALA A 169 -32.49 -6.25 12.49
C ALA A 169 -32.91 -6.35 11.01
N ARG A 170 -32.96 -5.21 10.31
CA ARG A 170 -33.23 -5.14 8.87
C ARG A 170 -31.91 -4.91 8.16
N ALA A 171 -31.52 -5.86 7.31
CA ALA A 171 -30.37 -5.69 6.44
C ALA A 171 -30.63 -4.58 5.41
N TYR A 172 -29.55 -3.92 4.99
CA TYR A 172 -29.57 -3.05 3.82
C TYR A 172 -29.96 -3.85 2.56
N VAL A 173 -30.73 -3.21 1.68
CA VAL A 173 -31.10 -3.78 0.38
C VAL A 173 -30.74 -2.77 -0.69
N ARG A 174 -29.79 -3.13 -1.56
CA ARG A 174 -29.36 -2.29 -2.68
C ARG A 174 -30.52 -2.03 -3.64
N PRO A 175 -30.73 -0.78 -4.10
CA PRO A 175 -31.65 -0.51 -5.19
C PRO A 175 -31.15 -1.17 -6.49
N ALA A 176 -32.08 -1.61 -7.34
CA ALA A 176 -31.70 -2.13 -8.64
C ALA A 176 -31.00 -1.03 -9.47
N LEU A 177 -29.78 -1.29 -9.92
CA LEU A 177 -29.07 -0.35 -10.79
C LEU A 177 -29.59 -0.46 -12.22
N PRO A 178 -29.81 0.67 -12.93
CA PRO A 178 -30.23 0.64 -14.31
C PRO A 178 -29.17 -0.07 -15.17
N PRO A 179 -29.57 -1.02 -16.04
CA PRO A 179 -28.62 -1.64 -16.95
C PRO A 179 -28.14 -0.62 -17.98
N LEU A 180 -26.83 -0.41 -18.03
CA LEU A 180 -26.18 0.47 -19.01
C LEU A 180 -25.41 -0.38 -20.03
N THR A 181 -25.48 -0.01 -21.31
CA THR A 181 -24.73 -0.67 -22.38
C THR A 181 -23.77 0.34 -22.98
N PHE A 182 -22.49 -0.01 -22.99
CA PHE A 182 -21.42 0.81 -23.53
C PHE A 182 -20.84 0.14 -24.77
N HIS A 183 -20.31 0.96 -25.69
CA HIS A 183 -19.78 0.49 -26.96
C HIS A 183 -18.36 1.04 -27.16
N ASP A 184 -17.47 0.22 -27.70
CA ASP A 184 -16.10 0.62 -28.03
C ASP A 184 -16.04 1.46 -29.32
N ASP A 185 -14.83 1.88 -29.69
CA ASP A 185 -14.56 2.66 -30.91
C ASP A 185 -14.96 1.90 -32.20
N ARG A 186 -15.21 0.59 -32.14
CA ARG A 186 -15.69 -0.25 -33.25
C ARG A 186 -17.20 -0.50 -33.20
N GLY A 187 -17.90 0.02 -32.19
CA GLY A 187 -19.32 -0.19 -31.96
C GLY A 187 -19.67 -1.50 -31.26
N GLU A 188 -18.68 -2.28 -30.83
CA GLU A 188 -18.88 -3.55 -30.12
C GLU A 188 -19.23 -3.29 -28.65
N VAL A 189 -20.11 -4.11 -28.08
CA VAL A 189 -20.54 -3.94 -26.68
C VAL A 189 -19.38 -4.23 -25.73
N ILE A 190 -19.04 -3.25 -24.90
CA ILE A 190 -18.08 -3.40 -23.81
C ILE A 190 -18.77 -4.10 -22.64
N ARG A 191 -18.24 -5.26 -22.26
CA ARG A 191 -18.72 -6.04 -21.10
C ARG A 191 -17.90 -5.71 -19.87
N TYR A 192 -18.11 -4.53 -19.29
CA TYR A 192 -17.43 -4.14 -18.05
C TYR A 192 -17.57 -5.22 -16.96
N GLY A 193 -16.50 -5.44 -16.20
CA GLY A 193 -16.33 -6.53 -15.23
C GLY A 193 -15.98 -7.89 -15.84
N ARG A 194 -15.97 -8.00 -17.18
CA ARG A 194 -15.58 -9.20 -17.94
C ARG A 194 -14.89 -8.84 -19.26
N ARG A 195 -14.30 -7.65 -19.34
CA ARG A 195 -13.66 -7.11 -20.55
C ARG A 195 -12.34 -7.82 -20.84
N TRP A 196 -11.65 -8.28 -19.79
CA TRP A 196 -10.34 -8.93 -19.87
C TRP A 196 -10.46 -10.44 -19.54
N PRO A 197 -10.53 -11.34 -20.55
CA PRO A 197 -10.76 -12.77 -20.31
C PRO A 197 -9.68 -13.44 -19.48
N ASP A 198 -8.43 -13.01 -19.65
CA ASP A 198 -7.25 -13.53 -18.93
C ASP A 198 -6.93 -12.71 -17.67
N GLY A 199 -7.78 -11.75 -17.31
CA GLY A 199 -7.59 -10.82 -16.18
C GLY A 199 -6.52 -9.75 -16.39
N ILE A 200 -5.80 -9.78 -17.52
CA ILE A 200 -4.75 -8.82 -17.86
C ILE A 200 -5.30 -7.84 -18.91
N ALA A 201 -5.33 -6.57 -18.55
CA ALA A 201 -5.69 -5.50 -19.47
C ALA A 201 -4.52 -5.17 -20.41
N PRO A 202 -4.80 -4.79 -21.67
CA PRO A 202 -3.78 -4.20 -22.55
C PRO A 202 -3.23 -2.89 -21.96
N GLU A 203 -1.95 -2.61 -22.20
CA GLU A 203 -1.24 -1.43 -21.68
C GLU A 203 -1.97 -0.13 -22.02
N GLU A 204 -2.54 -0.02 -23.23
CA GLU A 204 -3.27 1.16 -23.68
C GLU A 204 -4.59 1.44 -22.92
N SER A 205 -5.04 0.48 -22.10
CA SER A 205 -6.22 0.62 -21.25
C SER A 205 -5.90 1.27 -19.90
N TYR A 206 -4.61 1.28 -19.50
CA TYR A 206 -4.18 1.99 -18.31
C TYR A 206 -4.26 3.50 -18.54
N SER A 207 -4.73 4.22 -17.53
CA SER A 207 -4.95 5.68 -17.57
C SER A 207 -5.93 6.18 -18.65
N ARG A 208 -6.61 5.29 -19.38
CA ARG A 208 -7.68 5.65 -20.33
C ARG A 208 -9.03 5.55 -19.64
N GLU A 209 -9.86 6.59 -19.78
CA GLU A 209 -11.18 6.68 -19.15
C GLU A 209 -12.26 6.83 -20.25
N SER A 210 -12.71 5.71 -20.83
CA SER A 210 -13.62 5.79 -21.99
C SER A 210 -15.07 6.06 -21.60
N HIS A 211 -15.55 5.42 -20.53
CA HIS A 211 -16.94 5.53 -20.07
C HIS A 211 -17.03 5.78 -18.55
N PRO A 212 -16.60 6.95 -18.04
CA PRO A 212 -16.74 7.29 -16.63
C PRO A 212 -18.21 7.37 -16.18
N GLU A 213 -19.14 7.69 -17.09
CA GLU A 213 -20.58 7.74 -16.83
C GLU A 213 -21.17 6.39 -16.37
N ARG A 214 -20.44 5.28 -16.54
CA ARG A 214 -20.83 3.94 -16.03
C ARG A 214 -21.06 3.92 -14.53
N PHE A 215 -20.45 4.82 -13.78
CA PHE A 215 -20.58 4.92 -12.33
C PHE A 215 -21.69 5.86 -11.86
N ALA A 216 -22.40 6.56 -12.76
CA ALA A 216 -23.52 7.43 -12.40
C ALA A 216 -24.60 6.74 -11.52
N PRO A 217 -24.92 5.44 -11.70
CA PRO A 217 -25.84 4.74 -10.81
C PRO A 217 -25.45 4.69 -9.32
N LEU A 218 -24.17 4.93 -8.97
CA LEU A 218 -23.73 4.93 -7.57
C LEU A 218 -24.46 5.96 -6.70
N LEU A 219 -24.96 7.05 -7.30
CA LEU A 219 -25.76 8.03 -6.58
C LEU A 219 -27.03 7.44 -5.97
N LEU A 220 -27.65 6.46 -6.64
CA LEU A 220 -28.82 5.74 -6.11
C LEU A 220 -28.45 4.90 -4.88
N VAL A 221 -27.25 4.32 -4.88
CA VAL A 221 -26.73 3.53 -3.76
C VAL A 221 -26.40 4.44 -2.58
N VAL A 222 -25.78 5.59 -2.82
CA VAL A 222 -25.52 6.62 -1.80
C VAL A 222 -26.82 7.04 -1.11
N ASP A 223 -27.85 7.42 -1.87
CA ASP A 223 -29.13 7.84 -1.30
C ASP A 223 -29.78 6.72 -0.47
N ALA A 224 -29.78 5.49 -0.99
CA ALA A 224 -30.32 4.33 -0.28
C ALA A 224 -29.55 3.99 1.00
N LEU A 225 -28.22 4.12 0.99
CA LEU A 225 -27.37 3.90 2.18
C LEU A 225 -27.63 4.97 3.23
N VAL A 226 -27.69 6.24 2.84
CA VAL A 226 -28.02 7.35 3.74
C VAL A 226 -29.39 7.15 4.37
N GLU A 227 -30.40 6.77 3.58
CA GLU A 227 -31.74 6.46 4.08
C GLU A 227 -31.71 5.30 5.08
N HIS A 228 -31.05 4.19 4.72
CA HIS A 228 -30.94 3.02 5.57
C HIS A 228 -30.26 3.34 6.90
N LEU A 229 -29.10 3.99 6.87
CA LEU A 229 -28.34 4.35 8.06
C LEU A 229 -29.15 5.29 8.97
N SER A 230 -29.80 6.30 8.40
CA SER A 230 -30.65 7.25 9.14
C SER A 230 -31.87 6.60 9.79
N ARG A 231 -32.38 5.52 9.17
CA ARG A 231 -33.54 4.79 9.66
C ARG A 231 -33.19 3.84 10.81
N GLU A 232 -32.10 3.11 10.68
CA GLU A 232 -31.76 2.03 11.61
C GLU A 232 -30.85 2.48 12.77
N TYR A 233 -30.06 3.55 12.59
CA TYR A 233 -29.12 4.05 13.61
C TYR A 233 -29.55 5.41 14.18
N GLU A 234 -29.07 5.72 15.39
CA GLU A 234 -29.16 7.04 16.02
C GLU A 234 -28.09 7.97 15.44
N VAL A 235 -28.35 8.44 14.22
CA VAL A 235 -27.49 9.32 13.45
C VAL A 235 -28.27 10.51 12.91
N GLU A 236 -27.68 11.70 12.99
CA GLU A 236 -28.21 12.90 12.35
C GLU A 236 -27.61 13.04 10.95
N ALA A 237 -28.45 12.99 9.92
CA ALA A 237 -28.05 13.21 8.54
C ALA A 237 -28.31 14.65 8.12
N ARG A 238 -27.26 15.35 7.66
CA ARG A 238 -27.34 16.73 7.16
C ARG A 238 -26.76 16.80 5.75
N ARG A 239 -27.49 17.42 4.82
CA ARG A 239 -26.96 17.77 3.50
C ARG A 239 -26.39 19.18 3.59
N GLU A 240 -25.13 19.31 3.21
CA GLU A 240 -24.39 20.58 3.23
C GLU A 240 -23.89 20.87 1.81
N SER A 241 -23.99 22.11 1.37
CA SER A 241 -23.34 22.55 0.13
C SER A 241 -21.92 23.03 0.44
N GLY A 242 -20.93 22.47 -0.25
CA GLY A 242 -19.56 22.97 -0.24
C GLY A 242 -19.45 24.35 -0.88
N GLU A 243 -18.30 25.01 -0.68
CA GLU A 243 -18.02 26.33 -1.29
C GLU A 243 -18.00 26.28 -2.83
N ASP A 244 -17.68 25.10 -3.37
CA ASP A 244 -17.69 24.77 -4.80
C ASP A 244 -19.08 24.37 -5.34
N GLY A 245 -20.09 24.33 -4.47
CA GLY A 245 -21.44 23.89 -4.80
C GLY A 245 -21.65 22.37 -4.76
N THR A 246 -20.62 21.58 -4.42
CA THR A 246 -20.74 20.13 -4.27
C THR A 246 -21.57 19.80 -3.03
N GLU A 247 -22.65 19.04 -3.19
CA GLU A 247 -23.43 18.57 -2.05
C GLU A 247 -22.69 17.43 -1.34
N ARG A 248 -22.56 17.53 -0.01
CA ARG A 248 -22.05 16.45 0.84
C ARG A 248 -23.10 16.06 1.87
N VAL A 249 -23.11 14.78 2.23
CA VAL A 249 -23.95 14.25 3.30
C VAL A 249 -23.07 14.00 4.52
N VAL A 250 -23.37 14.68 5.62
CA VAL A 250 -22.74 14.49 6.92
C VAL A 250 -23.64 13.60 7.77
N LEU A 251 -23.10 12.47 8.23
CA LEU A 251 -23.73 11.54 9.15
C LEU A 251 -23.04 11.66 10.52
N GLU A 252 -23.74 12.26 11.48
CA GLU A 252 -23.24 12.55 12.82
C GLU A 252 -23.90 11.64 13.86
N PRO A 253 -23.26 10.54 14.28
CA PRO A 253 -23.81 9.64 15.27
C PRO A 253 -23.59 10.19 16.70
N ALA A 254 -24.45 9.80 17.64
CA ALA A 254 -24.21 10.14 19.06
C ALA A 254 -22.95 9.46 19.65
N ARG A 255 -22.54 8.33 19.05
CA ARG A 255 -21.34 7.57 19.41
C ARG A 255 -20.78 6.86 18.17
N GLY A 256 -19.46 6.82 18.06
CA GLY A 256 -18.76 6.16 16.94
C GLY A 256 -18.15 7.16 15.97
N ALA A 257 -17.65 6.65 14.85
CA ALA A 257 -17.01 7.48 13.83
C ALA A 257 -18.04 8.30 13.06
N ARG A 258 -17.83 9.62 12.97
CA ARG A 258 -18.55 10.48 12.02
C ARG A 258 -18.22 10.06 10.58
N VAL A 259 -19.19 10.19 9.67
CA VAL A 259 -19.01 9.92 8.24
C VAL A 259 -19.41 11.13 7.40
N VAL A 260 -18.62 11.43 6.37
CA VAL A 260 -18.97 12.38 5.31
C VAL A 260 -18.94 11.67 3.98
N ILE A 261 -19.99 11.82 3.20
CA ILE A 261 -20.10 11.29 1.85
C ILE A 261 -20.18 12.48 0.89
N THR A 262 -19.24 12.56 -0.05
CA THR A 262 -19.18 13.62 -1.05
C THR A 262 -19.26 12.99 -2.43
N PRO A 263 -20.45 12.94 -3.05
CA PRO A 263 -20.62 12.37 -4.37
C PRO A 263 -20.02 13.30 -5.45
N THR A 264 -18.98 12.83 -6.14
CA THR A 264 -18.25 13.53 -7.20
C THR A 264 -18.14 12.64 -8.42
N VAL A 265 -19.26 12.43 -9.13
CA VAL A 265 -19.33 11.53 -10.30
C VAL A 265 -18.17 11.83 -11.26
N PRO A 266 -17.34 10.82 -11.61
CA PRO A 266 -17.61 9.37 -11.56
C PRO A 266 -17.31 8.64 -10.24
N SER A 267 -16.94 9.35 -9.18
CA SER A 267 -16.57 8.76 -7.89
C SER A 267 -17.45 9.25 -6.72
N VAL A 268 -17.29 8.61 -5.57
CA VAL A 268 -17.83 9.03 -4.29
C VAL A 268 -16.68 9.05 -3.28
N SER A 269 -16.41 10.21 -2.70
CA SER A 269 -15.47 10.30 -1.59
C SER A 269 -16.18 10.00 -0.27
N VAL A 270 -15.54 9.20 0.57
CA VAL A 270 -16.00 8.88 1.92
C VAL A 270 -14.90 9.24 2.91
N GLU A 271 -15.23 10.11 3.85
CA GLU A 271 -14.40 10.39 5.02
C GLU A 271 -15.03 9.76 6.25
N ALA A 272 -14.23 9.13 7.11
CA ALA A 272 -14.71 8.54 8.36
C ALA A 272 -13.75 8.75 9.52
N GLY A 273 -14.29 8.87 10.73
CA GLY A 273 -13.48 8.98 11.95
C GLY A 273 -12.65 10.26 11.97
N ALA A 274 -11.34 10.12 12.18
CA ALA A 274 -10.43 11.26 12.28
C ALA A 274 -9.78 11.62 10.94
N HIS A 275 -9.27 10.65 10.19
CA HIS A 275 -8.48 10.86 8.97
C HIS A 275 -8.69 9.82 7.87
N PHE A 276 -9.55 8.82 8.06
CA PHE A 276 -9.83 7.88 7.00
C PHE A 276 -10.52 8.57 5.83
N HIS A 277 -10.01 8.31 4.63
CA HIS A 277 -10.55 8.81 3.38
C HIS A 277 -10.45 7.71 2.31
N ALA A 278 -11.54 7.48 1.60
CA ALA A 278 -11.63 6.58 0.46
C ALA A 278 -12.31 7.27 -0.71
N ILE A 279 -11.91 6.91 -1.94
CA ILE A 279 -12.58 7.31 -3.18
C ILE A 279 -13.09 6.02 -3.82
N VAL A 280 -14.38 5.99 -4.15
CA VAL A 280 -15.04 4.81 -4.71
C VAL A 280 -15.71 5.14 -6.05
N PRO A 281 -15.31 4.52 -7.18
CA PRO A 281 -14.14 3.65 -7.31
C PRO A 281 -12.83 4.43 -7.12
N SER A 282 -11.76 3.75 -6.70
CA SER A 282 -10.44 4.37 -6.50
C SER A 282 -9.69 4.61 -7.81
N CYS A 283 -10.08 3.90 -8.88
CA CYS A 283 -9.58 4.08 -10.22
C CYS A 283 -10.69 3.88 -11.25
N ILE A 284 -10.84 4.84 -12.17
CA ILE A 284 -11.89 4.82 -13.20
C ILE A 284 -11.39 4.38 -14.57
N CYS A 285 -10.11 4.01 -14.68
CA CYS A 285 -9.52 3.62 -15.95
C CYS A 285 -10.15 2.33 -16.51
N ASP A 286 -10.00 2.15 -17.82
CA ASP A 286 -10.52 1.02 -18.57
C ASP A 286 -9.84 -0.30 -18.17
N ALA A 287 -8.59 -0.26 -17.73
CA ALA A 287 -7.85 -1.44 -17.29
C ALA A 287 -8.43 -2.08 -16.03
N CYS A 288 -8.90 -1.29 -15.07
CA CYS A 288 -9.50 -1.80 -13.83
C CYS A 288 -10.80 -2.59 -14.08
N ASP A 289 -11.46 -2.34 -15.21
CA ASP A 289 -12.70 -3.02 -15.63
C ASP A 289 -13.83 -2.99 -14.58
N GLU A 290 -13.80 -2.00 -13.68
CA GLU A 290 -14.75 -1.87 -12.57
C GLU A 290 -16.13 -1.42 -13.05
N THR A 291 -17.18 -1.90 -12.39
CA THR A 291 -18.59 -1.63 -12.67
C THR A 291 -19.24 -0.80 -11.56
N ALA A 292 -20.43 -0.24 -11.81
CA ALA A 292 -21.19 0.41 -10.75
C ALA A 292 -21.57 -0.55 -9.61
N GLU A 293 -21.81 -1.83 -9.91
CA GLU A 293 -22.14 -2.84 -8.90
C GLU A 293 -20.95 -3.15 -7.99
N THR A 294 -19.75 -3.30 -8.55
CA THR A 294 -18.54 -3.59 -7.78
C THR A 294 -18.10 -2.39 -6.93
N ALA A 295 -18.21 -1.17 -7.48
CA ALA A 295 -18.04 0.05 -6.71
C ALA A 295 -19.12 0.21 -5.61
N ALA A 296 -20.36 -0.23 -5.86
CA ALA A 296 -21.42 -0.25 -4.86
C ALA A 296 -21.13 -1.25 -3.73
N ASP A 297 -20.62 -2.45 -4.05
CA ASP A 297 -20.21 -3.44 -3.05
C ASP A 297 -19.18 -2.82 -2.08
N GLU A 298 -18.24 -2.05 -2.62
CA GLU A 298 -17.18 -1.40 -1.85
C GLU A 298 -17.71 -0.26 -0.98
N LEU A 299 -18.57 0.61 -1.52
CA LEU A 299 -19.20 1.68 -0.76
C LEU A 299 -20.06 1.14 0.39
N GLU A 300 -20.84 0.09 0.13
CA GLU A 300 -21.67 -0.59 1.13
C GLU A 300 -20.80 -1.19 2.23
N ARG A 301 -19.73 -1.88 1.85
CA ARG A 301 -18.78 -2.45 2.81
C ARG A 301 -18.22 -1.39 3.74
N ILE A 302 -17.71 -0.28 3.21
CA ILE A 302 -17.12 0.79 4.01
C ILE A 302 -18.16 1.35 4.99
N LEU A 303 -19.32 1.81 4.47
CA LEU A 303 -20.31 2.53 5.28
C LEU A 303 -20.99 1.64 6.31
N LEU A 304 -21.35 0.41 5.96
CA LEU A 304 -22.01 -0.52 6.89
C LEU A 304 -21.04 -1.02 7.97
N SER A 305 -19.75 -1.23 7.63
CA SER A 305 -18.74 -1.63 8.60
C SER A 305 -18.44 -0.53 9.61
N VAL A 306 -18.30 0.72 9.14
CA VAL A 306 -18.08 1.87 10.04
C VAL A 306 -19.25 2.03 11.01
N ALA A 307 -20.49 2.01 10.51
CA ALA A 307 -21.68 2.12 11.36
C ALA A 307 -21.78 0.97 12.38
N ALA A 308 -21.40 -0.25 11.97
CA ALA A 308 -21.45 -1.43 12.83
C ALA A 308 -20.31 -1.51 13.87
N GLY A 309 -19.36 -0.58 13.88
CA GLY A 309 -18.19 -0.59 14.79
C GLY A 309 -17.01 -1.42 14.29
N GLY A 310 -17.03 -1.83 13.03
CA GLY A 310 -15.96 -2.55 12.34
C GLY A 310 -14.87 -1.65 11.77
N PHE A 311 -14.68 -0.44 12.30
CA PHE A 311 -13.64 0.49 11.84
C PHE A 311 -12.61 0.78 12.93
N ARG A 312 -11.33 0.50 12.63
CA ARG A 312 -10.19 0.75 13.50
C ARG A 312 -9.34 1.87 12.90
N GLU A 313 -8.90 2.79 13.74
CA GLU A 313 -8.02 3.87 13.37
C GLU A 313 -6.99 4.11 14.47
N LYS A 314 -5.71 4.08 14.12
CA LYS A 314 -4.60 4.34 15.04
C LYS A 314 -3.69 5.41 14.49
N TYR A 315 -3.37 6.38 15.33
CA TYR A 315 -2.35 7.39 15.07
C TYR A 315 -1.93 8.07 16.38
N PRO A 316 -0.66 8.47 16.55
CA PRO A 316 0.47 8.13 15.69
C PRO A 316 0.88 6.66 15.88
N VAL A 317 1.20 5.99 14.78
CA VAL A 317 1.82 4.66 14.80
C VAL A 317 3.31 4.80 14.50
N GLY A 318 4.12 4.17 15.34
CA GLY A 318 5.58 4.17 15.25
C GLY A 318 6.21 5.56 15.30
N ARG A 319 7.50 5.63 14.92
CA ARG A 319 8.28 6.86 15.05
C ARG A 319 7.95 7.89 13.98
N ARG A 320 7.52 7.42 12.80
CA ARG A 320 7.09 8.25 11.67
C ARG A 320 5.69 8.84 11.83
N ALA A 321 5.00 8.51 12.93
CA ALA A 321 3.62 8.94 13.18
C ALA A 321 2.69 8.60 12.01
N TRP A 322 2.67 7.32 11.62
CA TRP A 322 1.77 6.84 10.56
C TRP A 322 0.33 6.76 11.03
N LEU A 323 -0.57 6.86 10.05
CA LEU A 323 -1.97 6.54 10.20
C LEU A 323 -2.16 5.07 9.79
N TYR A 324 -2.77 4.30 10.67
CA TYR A 324 -3.24 2.95 10.38
C TYR A 324 -4.77 2.94 10.38
N THR A 325 -5.36 2.33 9.37
CA THR A 325 -6.81 2.14 9.26
C THR A 325 -7.12 0.69 8.94
N GLU A 326 -8.24 0.20 9.48
CA GLU A 326 -8.72 -1.15 9.20
C GLU A 326 -10.25 -1.15 9.17
N ILE A 327 -10.81 -1.80 8.15
CA ILE A 327 -12.24 -2.03 8.01
C ILE A 327 -12.49 -3.53 8.03
N ARG A 328 -13.32 -3.97 8.97
CA ARG A 328 -13.84 -5.33 9.07
C ARG A 328 -15.32 -5.34 8.78
N SER A 329 -15.72 -6.19 7.83
CA SER A 329 -17.13 -6.41 7.54
C SER A 329 -17.87 -6.94 8.78
N PRO A 330 -19.16 -6.61 8.96
CA PRO A 330 -19.90 -7.02 10.16
C PRO A 330 -20.05 -8.53 10.32
N ASP A 331 -19.97 -9.29 9.22
CA ASP A 331 -19.94 -10.76 9.20
C ASP A 331 -18.57 -11.36 9.55
N GLY A 332 -17.51 -10.54 9.57
CA GLY A 332 -16.14 -10.95 9.83
C GLY A 332 -15.40 -11.57 8.63
N ASP A 333 -16.07 -11.75 7.49
CA ASP A 333 -15.53 -12.49 6.35
C ASP A 333 -14.51 -11.69 5.54
N ARG A 334 -14.60 -10.36 5.58
CA ARG A 334 -13.71 -9.45 4.87
C ARG A 334 -13.03 -8.47 5.80
N ARG A 335 -11.71 -8.37 5.65
CA ARG A 335 -10.82 -7.47 6.37
C ARG A 335 -9.96 -6.73 5.36
N GLU A 336 -9.85 -5.42 5.52
CA GLU A 336 -8.94 -4.60 4.74
C GLU A 336 -8.23 -3.61 5.66
N SER A 337 -6.91 -3.54 5.56
CA SER A 337 -6.08 -2.65 6.35
C SER A 337 -5.20 -1.80 5.44
N SER A 338 -4.99 -0.55 5.80
CA SER A 338 -4.09 0.36 5.12
C SER A 338 -3.22 1.11 6.13
N SER A 339 -2.03 1.50 5.70
CA SER A 339 -1.10 2.27 6.50
C SER A 339 -0.27 3.20 5.64
N GLY A 340 0.02 4.39 6.17
CA GLY A 340 0.87 5.34 5.48
C GLY A 340 1.05 6.63 6.26
N PRO A 341 1.71 7.63 5.64
CA PRO A 341 1.82 8.96 6.23
C PRO A 341 0.42 9.54 6.49
N ALA A 342 0.22 10.11 7.68
CA ALA A 342 -0.99 10.88 7.95
C ALA A 342 -1.03 12.13 7.05
N PRO A 343 -2.23 12.64 6.70
CA PRO A 343 -2.35 13.89 5.95
C PRO A 343 -1.55 15.05 6.55
N GLU A 344 -1.14 16.01 5.72
CA GLU A 344 -0.52 17.21 6.23
C GLU A 344 -1.53 18.01 7.07
N MET A 345 -1.21 18.26 8.34
CA MET A 345 -2.08 19.02 9.22
C MET A 345 -1.29 19.87 10.22
N PRO A 346 -1.88 20.95 10.77
CA PRO A 346 -1.22 21.77 11.80
C PRO A 346 -0.85 20.93 13.04
N ALA A 347 0.20 21.34 13.76
CA ALA A 347 0.68 20.61 14.95
C ALA A 347 -0.41 20.40 16.01
N GLU A 348 -1.25 21.40 16.26
CA GLU A 348 -2.38 21.31 17.19
C GLU A 348 -3.44 20.29 16.73
N ALA A 349 -3.68 20.18 15.43
CA ALA A 349 -4.58 19.15 14.89
C ALA A 349 -3.99 17.75 15.08
N ARG A 350 -2.68 17.57 14.82
CA ARG A 350 -1.98 16.30 15.06
C ARG A 350 -2.09 15.86 16.52
N GLU A 351 -1.86 16.77 17.46
CA GLU A 351 -1.91 16.45 18.89
C GLU A 351 -3.32 16.04 19.33
N ARG A 352 -4.34 16.78 18.90
CA ARG A 352 -5.75 16.46 19.19
C ARG A 352 -6.18 15.13 18.62
N THR A 353 -5.84 14.83 17.36
CA THR A 353 -6.11 13.53 16.75
C THR A 353 -5.40 12.41 17.51
N GLY A 354 -4.11 12.58 17.81
CA GLY A 354 -3.36 11.57 18.57
C GLY A 354 -3.97 11.31 19.95
N ALA A 355 -4.46 12.34 20.63
CA ALA A 355 -5.15 12.18 21.91
C ALA A 355 -6.49 11.47 21.77
N LEU A 356 -7.28 11.79 20.74
CA LEU A 356 -8.56 11.15 20.44
C LEU A 356 -8.39 9.65 20.19
N LEU A 357 -7.49 9.27 19.28
CA LEU A 357 -7.33 7.89 18.85
C LEU A 357 -6.66 7.00 19.90
N ARG A 358 -5.77 7.55 20.74
CA ARG A 358 -5.26 6.85 21.94
C ARG A 358 -6.33 6.59 22.99
N GLY A 359 -7.44 7.35 22.96
CA GLY A 359 -8.58 7.14 23.85
C GLY A 359 -9.52 6.02 23.39
N LEU A 360 -9.37 5.53 22.17
CA LEU A 360 -10.15 4.40 21.65
C LEU A 360 -9.62 3.08 22.20
N ASP A 361 -10.52 2.09 22.35
CA ASP A 361 -10.15 0.74 22.75
C ASP A 361 -9.42 0.05 21.59
N ASP A 362 -8.09 0.01 21.68
CA ASP A 362 -7.22 -0.53 20.64
C ASP A 362 -7.44 0.10 19.23
N GLY A 363 -7.82 1.38 19.21
CA GLY A 363 -8.13 2.11 17.97
C GLY A 363 -9.51 1.82 17.38
N TRP A 364 -10.32 0.95 17.97
CA TRP A 364 -11.66 0.65 17.46
C TRP A 364 -12.63 1.79 17.74
N TRP A 365 -13.22 2.32 16.68
CA TRP A 365 -14.36 3.21 16.79
C TRP A 365 -15.59 2.43 17.27
N PRO A 366 -16.32 2.92 18.28
CA PRO A 366 -17.54 2.27 18.71
C PRO A 366 -18.59 2.20 17.59
N ALA A 367 -19.41 1.15 17.61
CA ALA A 367 -20.59 1.08 16.76
C ALA A 367 -21.55 2.24 17.02
N TRP A 368 -22.26 2.65 15.96
CA TRP A 368 -23.35 3.60 16.08
C TRP A 368 -24.49 2.97 16.86
N PRO A 369 -25.14 3.71 17.79
CA PRO A 369 -26.29 3.17 18.51
C PRO A 369 -27.43 2.87 17.53
N LEU A 370 -28.15 1.77 17.72
CA LEU A 370 -29.37 1.50 16.97
C LEU A 370 -30.49 2.40 17.45
N ARG A 371 -31.30 2.88 16.50
CA ARG A 371 -32.51 3.64 16.84
C ARG A 371 -33.49 2.69 17.52
N SER A 372 -33.91 3.06 18.73
CA SER A 372 -34.96 2.35 19.45
C SER A 372 -36.22 2.28 18.57
N THR A 373 -36.71 1.08 18.27
CA THR A 373 -38.00 0.93 17.59
C THR A 373 -39.09 1.38 18.58
N PRO A 374 -39.94 2.37 18.26
CA PRO A 374 -41.10 2.64 19.11
C PRO A 374 -41.97 1.38 19.10
N VAL A 375 -42.24 0.85 20.30
CA VAL A 375 -43.10 -0.31 20.56
C VAL A 375 -44.53 -0.04 20.12
#